data_AF-A0A3D0PP25-F1
#
_entry.id   AF-A0A3D0PP25-F1
#
_cell.length_a   1.000
_cell.length_b   1.000
_cell.length_c   1.000
_cell.angle_alpha   90.00
_cell.angle_beta   90.00
_cell.angle_gamma   90.00
#
_symmetry.space_group_name_H-M   'P 1'
#
loop_
_entity.id
_entity.type
_entity.pdbx_description
1 polymer ?
#
loop_
_entity_poly.entity_id
_entity_poly.type
_entity_poly.pdbx_seq_one_letter_code
_entity_poly.pdbx_strand_id
1 'polypeptide(L)'
;YNELNKAEKKAAKYILDHPRDIVHFSIKELAESCQVSEATIFRLCNSLGYKGYQDLKINLAGSIIKPIENLHESINENDDSYMIMNKIYRANVASMEKTLKLNPAELLDEAAELLLNASKIMFFGMGG
;
A
#
# COMPACT_ATOMS: atom_id res chain seq x y z
N TYR A 1 -13.26 -16.83 13.22
CA TYR A 1 -12.35 -17.96 13.52
C TYR A 1 -13.10 -19.22 14.00
N ASN A 2 -14.11 -19.11 14.87
CA ASN A 2 -14.81 -20.29 15.42
C ASN A 2 -15.67 -21.05 14.40
N GLU A 3 -16.19 -20.37 13.37
CA GLU A 3 -17.03 -20.97 12.31
C GLU A 3 -16.23 -21.68 11.19
N LEU A 4 -14.90 -21.56 11.20
CA LEU A 4 -14.04 -22.19 10.20
C LEU A 4 -13.75 -23.66 10.55
N ASN A 5 -13.76 -24.53 9.54
CA ASN A 5 -13.32 -25.92 9.70
C ASN A 5 -11.80 -26.03 9.88
N LYS A 6 -11.28 -27.23 10.17
CA LYS A 6 -9.83 -27.42 10.45
C LYS A 6 -8.93 -26.99 9.28
N ALA A 7 -9.34 -27.25 8.04
CA ALA A 7 -8.54 -26.92 6.85
C ALA A 7 -8.60 -25.41 6.54
N GLU A 8 -9.76 -24.78 6.71
CA GLU A 8 -9.92 -23.33 6.61
C GLU A 8 -9.14 -22.60 7.71
N LYS A 9 -9.13 -23.11 8.95
CA LYS A 9 -8.29 -22.58 10.03
C LYS A 9 -6.81 -22.66 9.72
N LYS A 10 -6.35 -23.76 9.11
CA LYS A 10 -4.96 -23.94 8.68
C LYS A 10 -4.57 -22.88 7.64
N ALA A 11 -5.39 -22.70 6.61
CA ALA A 11 -5.17 -21.69 5.59
C ALA A 11 -5.25 -20.26 6.16
N ALA A 12 -6.25 -19.96 7.00
CA ALA A 12 -6.36 -18.66 7.67
C ALA A 12 -5.14 -18.35 8.55
N LYS A 13 -4.63 -19.34 9.29
CA LYS A 13 -3.42 -19.19 10.09
C LYS A 13 -2.20 -18.90 9.21
N TYR A 14 -2.01 -19.65 8.12
CA TYR A 14 -0.91 -19.40 7.19
C TYR A 14 -0.96 -17.96 6.65
N ILE A 15 -2.14 -17.50 6.21
CA ILE A 15 -2.31 -16.14 5.67
C ILE A 15 -2.01 -15.06 6.71
N LEU A 16 -2.36 -15.29 7.98
CA LEU A 16 -2.05 -14.37 9.08
C LEU A 16 -0.55 -14.35 9.42
N ASP A 17 0.12 -15.51 9.37
CA ASP A 17 1.55 -15.64 9.67
C ASP A 17 2.42 -15.15 8.49
N HIS A 18 1.93 -15.28 7.25
CA HIS A 18 2.63 -14.96 6.00
C HIS A 18 1.79 -14.08 5.06
N PRO A 19 1.42 -12.86 5.47
CA PRO A 19 0.49 -12.04 4.72
C PRO A 19 1.06 -11.56 3.37
N ARG A 20 2.39 -11.45 3.20
CA ARG A 20 2.97 -11.01 1.91
C ARG A 20 2.86 -12.06 0.81
N ASP A 21 2.97 -13.34 1.17
CA ASP A 21 2.99 -14.46 0.21
C ASP A 21 1.71 -14.51 -0.63
N ILE A 22 0.55 -14.33 0.00
CA ILE A 22 -0.76 -14.38 -0.66
C ILE A 22 -0.93 -13.31 -1.75
N VAL A 23 -0.23 -12.17 -1.65
CA VAL A 23 -0.32 -11.09 -2.65
C VAL A 23 0.32 -11.55 -3.96
N HIS A 24 1.37 -12.38 -3.87
CA HIS A 24 2.14 -12.86 -5.02
C HIS A 24 1.70 -14.25 -5.49
N PHE A 25 1.10 -15.06 -4.62
CA PHE A 25 0.69 -16.42 -4.96
C PHE A 25 -0.62 -16.48 -5.75
N SER A 26 -0.66 -17.39 -6.72
CA SER A 26 -1.89 -17.95 -7.26
C SER A 26 -2.63 -18.77 -6.19
N ILE A 27 -3.91 -19.06 -6.43
CA ILE A 27 -4.71 -19.86 -5.50
C ILE A 27 -4.11 -21.26 -5.30
N LYS A 28 -3.49 -21.81 -6.35
CA LYS A 28 -2.82 -23.10 -6.36
C LYS A 28 -1.57 -23.08 -5.47
N GLU A 29 -0.69 -22.10 -5.64
CA GLU A 29 0.53 -21.96 -4.84
C GLU A 29 0.21 -21.74 -3.36
N LEU A 30 -0.83 -20.97 -3.06
CA LEU A 30 -1.30 -20.81 -1.68
C LEU A 30 -1.86 -22.13 -1.12
N ALA A 31 -2.67 -22.85 -1.90
CA ALA A 31 -3.20 -24.15 -1.51
C ALA A 31 -2.08 -25.16 -1.21
N GLU A 32 -1.04 -25.22 -2.05
CA GLU A 32 0.15 -26.04 -1.85
C GLU A 32 0.91 -25.64 -0.58
N SER A 33 1.15 -24.34 -0.38
CA SER A 33 1.86 -23.81 0.80
C SER A 33 1.09 -24.09 2.10
N CYS A 34 -0.24 -23.97 2.06
CA CYS A 34 -1.12 -24.31 3.18
C CYS A 34 -1.33 -25.83 3.33
N GLN A 35 -0.91 -26.63 2.34
CA GLN A 35 -1.21 -28.06 2.18
C GLN A 35 -2.72 -28.36 2.34
N VAL A 36 -3.52 -27.65 1.55
CA VAL A 36 -4.98 -27.83 1.43
C VAL A 36 -5.36 -27.83 -0.05
N SER A 37 -6.63 -28.11 -0.38
CA SER A 37 -7.12 -27.98 -1.75
C SER A 37 -7.46 -26.54 -2.12
N GLU A 38 -7.41 -26.19 -3.41
CA GLU A 38 -7.87 -24.89 -3.92
C GLU A 38 -9.33 -24.59 -3.52
N ALA A 39 -10.19 -25.61 -3.53
CA ALA A 39 -11.58 -25.51 -3.07
C ALA A 39 -11.68 -25.10 -1.58
N THR A 40 -10.70 -25.44 -0.75
CA THR A 40 -10.64 -25.00 0.65
C THR A 40 -10.29 -23.52 0.76
N ILE A 41 -9.35 -23.04 -0.06
CA ILE A 41 -9.03 -21.60 -0.13
C ILE A 41 -10.26 -20.81 -0.60
N PHE A 42 -10.97 -21.31 -1.61
CA PHE A 42 -12.18 -20.65 -2.11
C PHE A 42 -13.30 -20.58 -1.05
N ARG A 43 -13.53 -21.69 -0.33
CA ARG A 43 -14.48 -21.69 0.80
C ARG A 43 -14.08 -20.73 1.90
N LEU A 44 -12.79 -20.68 2.26
CA LEU A 44 -12.27 -19.72 3.23
C LEU A 44 -12.58 -18.27 2.79
N CYS A 45 -12.35 -17.92 1.51
CA CYS A 45 -12.68 -16.59 0.99
C CYS A 45 -14.16 -16.25 1.22
N ASN A 46 -15.06 -17.17 0.87
CA ASN A 46 -16.50 -16.99 1.07
C ASN A 46 -16.89 -16.91 2.55
N SER A 47 -16.32 -17.77 3.41
CA SER A 47 -16.55 -17.73 4.86
C SER A 47 -16.09 -16.43 5.51
N LEU A 48 -15.12 -15.74 4.91
CA LEU A 48 -14.64 -14.42 5.35
C LEU A 48 -15.41 -13.25 4.69
N GLY A 49 -16.39 -13.53 3.83
CA GLY A 49 -17.22 -12.51 3.18
C GLY A 49 -16.65 -11.93 1.87
N TYR A 50 -15.60 -12.54 1.31
CA TYR A 50 -15.04 -12.14 0.02
C TYR A 50 -15.70 -12.89 -1.13
N LYS A 51 -15.75 -12.27 -2.31
CA LYS A 51 -16.32 -12.86 -3.53
C LYS A 51 -15.44 -13.96 -4.15
N GLY A 52 -14.23 -14.14 -3.64
CA GLY A 52 -13.27 -15.14 -4.07
C GLY A 52 -11.83 -14.75 -3.77
N TYR A 53 -10.88 -15.53 -4.28
CA TYR A 53 -9.46 -15.35 -3.97
C TYR A 53 -8.89 -14.01 -4.44
N GLN A 54 -9.29 -13.53 -5.63
CA GLN A 54 -8.82 -12.23 -6.13
C GLN A 54 -9.32 -11.06 -5.27
N ASP A 55 -10.59 -11.12 -4.81
CA ASP A 55 -11.16 -10.11 -3.94
C ASP A 55 -10.45 -10.08 -2.58
N LEU A 56 -10.17 -11.25 -2.00
CA LEU A 56 -9.33 -11.37 -0.81
C LEU A 56 -7.94 -10.73 -1.01
N LYS A 57 -7.25 -11.02 -2.14
CA LYS A 57 -5.94 -10.43 -2.43
C LYS A 57 -5.96 -8.91 -2.51
N ILE A 58 -6.97 -8.33 -3.16
CA ILE A 58 -7.09 -6.87 -3.31
C ILE A 58 -7.28 -6.21 -1.93
N ASN A 59 -8.20 -6.75 -1.12
CA ASN A 59 -8.47 -6.22 0.22
C ASN A 59 -7.27 -6.41 1.17
N LEU A 60 -6.55 -7.52 1.02
CA LEU A 60 -5.39 -7.81 1.84
C LEU A 60 -4.16 -6.99 1.42
N ALA A 61 -3.95 -6.75 0.12
CA ALA A 61 -2.95 -5.81 -0.37
C ALA A 61 -3.19 -4.39 0.18
N GLY A 62 -4.45 -3.93 0.22
CA GLY A 62 -4.79 -2.64 0.83
C GLY A 62 -4.51 -2.54 2.34
N SER A 63 -4.47 -3.66 3.07
CA SER A 63 -4.27 -3.68 4.53
C SER A 63 -2.85 -4.04 4.97
N ILE A 64 -2.12 -4.85 4.20
CA ILE A 64 -0.69 -5.10 4.38
C ILE A 64 0.11 -3.89 3.95
N ILE A 65 -0.30 -3.24 2.87
CA ILE A 65 0.30 -1.99 2.42
C ILE A 65 -0.35 -0.81 3.18
N LYS A 66 -0.34 -0.89 4.52
CA LYS A 66 -0.59 0.26 5.41
C LYS A 66 0.69 1.10 5.54
N PRO A 67 0.55 2.42 5.73
CA PRO A 67 1.57 3.41 5.40
C PRO A 67 2.83 3.09 6.19
N ILE A 68 3.89 2.74 5.47
CA ILE A 68 5.21 2.67 6.07
C ILE A 68 5.51 4.09 6.51
N GLU A 69 5.61 4.28 7.82
CA GLU A 69 6.08 5.49 8.51
C GLU A 69 7.49 5.92 8.10
N ASN A 70 8.07 5.29 7.08
CA ASN A 70 9.31 5.73 6.47
C ASN A 70 8.98 6.35 5.11
N LEU A 71 9.17 7.66 5.02
CA LEU A 71 9.22 8.48 3.81
C LEU A 71 10.34 8.05 2.83
N HIS A 72 10.84 6.81 2.96
CA HIS A 72 11.97 6.23 2.26
C HIS A 72 11.72 4.73 2.03
N GLU A 73 10.63 4.36 1.35
CA GLU A 73 10.66 3.10 0.61
C GLU A 73 11.57 3.29 -0.59
N SER A 74 12.88 3.13 -0.38
CA SER A 74 13.85 3.13 -1.46
C SER A 74 13.49 2.03 -2.47
N ILE A 75 13.69 2.35 -3.75
CA ILE A 75 13.67 1.35 -4.81
C ILE A 75 14.82 0.38 -4.53
N ASN A 76 14.53 -0.91 -4.51
CA ASN A 76 15.52 -1.97 -4.32
C ASN A 76 15.85 -2.63 -5.66
N GLU A 77 17.05 -3.20 -5.78
CA GLU A 77 17.51 -3.88 -7.01
C GLU A 77 16.62 -5.05 -7.43
N ASN A 78 15.92 -5.67 -6.48
CA ASN A 78 15.05 -6.83 -6.72
C ASN A 78 13.57 -6.46 -6.86
N ASP A 79 13.20 -5.18 -6.87
CA ASP A 79 11.81 -4.77 -7.09
C ASP A 79 11.42 -5.02 -8.56
N ASP A 80 10.26 -5.62 -8.78
CA ASP A 80 9.67 -5.67 -10.13
C ASP A 80 9.11 -4.29 -10.54
N SER A 81 8.83 -4.12 -11.84
CA SER A 81 8.33 -2.86 -12.38
C SER A 81 7.05 -2.37 -11.69
N TYR A 82 6.17 -3.28 -11.26
CA TYR A 82 4.92 -2.92 -10.59
C TYR A 82 5.19 -2.37 -9.18
N MET A 83 6.12 -2.98 -8.45
CA MET A 83 6.58 -2.49 -7.14
C MET A 83 7.25 -1.12 -7.27
N ILE A 84 8.13 -0.94 -8.26
CA ILE A 84 8.80 0.34 -8.52
C ILE A 84 7.77 1.44 -8.81
N MET A 85 6.82 1.19 -9.70
CA MET A 85 5.75 2.14 -10.03
C MET A 85 4.94 2.54 -8.79
N ASN A 86 4.58 1.57 -7.95
CA ASN A 86 3.82 1.84 -6.73
C ASN A 86 4.62 2.65 -5.71
N LYS A 87 5.91 2.35 -5.53
CA LYS A 87 6.79 3.11 -4.63
C LYS A 87 6.90 4.57 -5.04
N ILE A 88 7.16 4.83 -6.33
CA ILE A 88 7.25 6.19 -6.88
C ILE A 88 5.91 6.93 -6.72
N TYR A 89 4.80 6.30 -7.09
CA TYR A 89 3.48 6.90 -6.96
C TYR A 89 3.18 7.30 -5.51
N ARG A 90 3.43 6.39 -4.55
CA ARG A 90 3.21 6.65 -3.13
C ARG A 90 4.12 7.73 -2.58
N ALA A 91 5.40 7.73 -2.95
CA ALA A 91 6.35 8.78 -2.54
C ALA A 91 5.90 10.16 -3.02
N ASN A 92 5.38 10.27 -4.25
CA ASN A 92 4.87 11.52 -4.79
C ASN A 92 3.59 11.97 -4.09
N VAL A 93 2.61 11.08 -3.88
CA VAL A 93 1.38 11.39 -3.13
C VAL A 93 1.72 11.88 -1.72
N ALA A 94 2.59 11.16 -1.00
CA ALA A 94 3.01 11.56 0.35
C ALA A 94 3.71 12.93 0.36
N SER A 95 4.56 13.21 -0.63
CA SER A 95 5.22 14.51 -0.78
C SER A 95 4.21 15.63 -1.04
N MET A 96 3.20 15.41 -1.89
CA MET A 96 2.14 16.39 -2.16
C MET A 96 1.27 16.63 -0.92
N GLU A 97 0.87 15.58 -0.20
CA GLU A 97 0.12 15.70 1.05
C GLU A 97 0.91 16.45 2.12
N LYS A 98 2.21 16.17 2.24
CA LYS A 98 3.09 16.88 3.17
C LYS A 98 3.21 18.36 2.81
N THR A 99 3.41 18.68 1.52
CA THR A 99 3.43 20.07 1.04
C THR A 99 2.13 20.77 1.39
N LEU A 100 0.97 20.15 1.15
CA LEU A 100 -0.31 20.76 1.50
C LEU A 100 -0.46 21.00 3.01
N LYS A 101 -0.05 20.04 3.85
CA LYS A 101 -0.13 20.17 5.31
C LYS A 101 0.80 21.25 5.89
N LEU A 102 1.97 21.43 5.31
CA LEU A 102 2.96 22.41 5.77
C LEU A 102 2.70 23.84 5.29
N ASN A 103 1.79 24.02 4.33
CA ASN A 103 1.48 25.32 3.75
C ASN A 103 -0.02 25.64 3.93
N PRO A 104 -0.43 26.11 5.14
CA PRO A 104 -1.76 26.65 5.39
C PRO A 104 -2.14 27.75 4.38
N ALA A 105 -3.43 27.83 4.03
CA ALA A 105 -3.93 28.78 3.04
C ALA A 105 -3.63 30.23 3.43
N GLU A 106 -3.74 30.56 4.72
CA GLU A 106 -3.53 31.90 5.24
C GLU A 106 -2.08 32.38 5.02
N LEU A 107 -1.10 31.48 5.17
CA LEU A 107 0.31 31.80 4.93
C LEU A 107 0.63 31.94 3.43
N LEU A 108 -0.08 31.19 2.58
CA LEU A 108 0.04 31.34 1.13
C LEU A 108 -0.51 32.70 0.67
N ASP A 109 -1.64 33.12 1.21
CA ASP A 109 -2.24 34.43 0.93
C ASP A 109 -1.32 35.57 1.40
N GLU A 110 -0.75 35.45 2.62
CA GLU A 110 0.23 36.43 3.13
C GLU A 110 1.48 36.50 2.24
N ALA A 111 2.04 35.34 1.85
CA ALA A 111 3.19 35.29 0.97
C ALA A 111 2.89 35.92 -0.41
N ALA A 112 1.69 35.68 -0.96
CA ALA A 112 1.26 36.28 -2.21
C ALA A 112 1.17 37.82 -2.10
N GLU A 113 0.61 38.34 -1.02
CA GLU A 113 0.50 39.78 -0.79
C GLU A 113 1.87 40.45 -0.64
N LEU A 114 2.80 39.81 0.06
CA LEU A 114 4.18 40.28 0.18
C LEU A 114 4.88 40.33 -1.17
N LEU A 115 4.67 39.32 -2.03
CA LEU A 115 5.23 39.28 -3.38
C LEU A 115 4.59 40.37 -4.27
N LEU A 116 3.29 40.58 -4.18
CA LEU A 116 2.57 41.59 -4.97
C LEU A 116 3.03 43.02 -4.67
N ASN A 117 3.32 43.31 -3.39
CA ASN A 117 3.75 44.63 -2.96
C ASN A 117 5.27 44.85 -3.01
N ALA A 118 6.05 43.82 -3.37
CA ALA A 118 7.49 43.92 -3.41
C ALA A 118 7.95 44.83 -4.56
N SER A 119 8.80 45.82 -4.24
CA SER A 119 9.45 46.66 -5.26
C SER A 119 10.52 45.91 -6.05
N LYS A 120 11.02 44.79 -5.52
CA LYS A 120 11.99 43.90 -6.17
C LYS A 120 11.91 42.50 -5.58
N ILE A 121 11.88 41.49 -6.46
CA ILE A 121 11.92 40.07 -6.09
C ILE A 121 13.19 39.47 -6.69
N MET A 122 13.92 38.68 -5.91
CA MET A 122 15.14 37.99 -6.37
C MET A 122 15.05 36.52 -6.01
N PHE A 123 15.28 35.66 -7.00
CA PHE A 123 15.35 34.22 -6.82
C PHE A 123 16.80 33.77 -6.88
N PHE A 124 17.20 32.93 -5.93
CA PHE A 124 18.52 32.32 -5.90
C PHE A 124 18.34 30.81 -5.89
N GLY A 125 19.13 30.12 -6.71
CA GLY A 125 19.14 28.68 -6.79
C GLY A 125 20.55 28.19 -7.10
N MET A 126 20.93 27.07 -6.51
CA MET A 126 22.11 26.30 -6.86
C MET A 126 21.61 24.90 -7.24
N GLY A 127 22.26 24.24 -8.21
CA GLY A 127 21.74 23.08 -8.94
C GLY A 127 21.09 21.95 -8.11
N GLY A 128 20.21 21.20 -8.77
CA GLY A 128 19.39 20.11 -8.21
C GLY A 128 19.70 18.74 -8.81
#